data_AF-A0A7W7IMH9-F1
#
_entry.id   AF-A0A7W7IMH9-F1
#
_cell.length_a   1.000
_cell.length_b   1.000
_cell.length_c   1.000
_cell.angle_alpha   90.00
_cell.angle_beta   90.00
_cell.angle_gamma   90.00
#
_symmetry.space_group_name_H-M   'P 1'
#
loop_
_entity.id
_entity.type
_entity.pdbx_description
1 polymer ?
#
loop_
_entity_poly.entity_id
_entity_poly.type
_entity_poly.pdbx_seq_one_letter_code
_entity_poly.pdbx_strand_id
1 'polypeptide(L)'
;MRPALAASLLALTAALLAGCGQPQPAPAEAPPAGVDTPLTQEPIDAVPLKAAPIAPPRPKTEAKAEPKPEAEPAAPAVPPVGEPGSCLSEIGEARSKRLVERCIAVSPATRPPCNSANPCDLIQGEIDRSCAMYGPDETKPKECAA
;
A
#
# COMPACT_ATOMS: atom_id res chain seq x y z
N MET A 1 -31.80 -15.14 -41.02
CA MET A 1 -32.94 -16.09 -41.01
C MET A 1 -32.76 -17.00 -39.79
N ARG A 2 -33.65 -16.91 -38.80
CA ARG A 2 -33.69 -17.79 -37.61
C ARG A 2 -34.88 -18.75 -37.78
N PRO A 3 -34.70 -20.03 -37.48
CA PRO A 3 -35.72 -20.77 -36.72
C PRO A 3 -35.04 -21.43 -35.51
N ALA A 4 -35.40 -21.15 -34.26
CA ALA A 4 -36.67 -21.47 -33.59
C ALA A 4 -36.96 -22.99 -33.61
N LEU A 5 -36.26 -23.75 -32.77
CA LEU A 5 -36.76 -25.00 -32.19
C LEU A 5 -36.47 -24.95 -30.68
N ALA A 6 -37.40 -24.32 -29.98
CA ALA A 6 -37.60 -24.48 -28.55
C ALA A 6 -38.24 -25.85 -28.28
N ALA A 7 -38.06 -26.32 -27.04
CA ALA A 7 -38.78 -27.43 -26.41
C ALA A 7 -38.39 -28.86 -26.86
N SER A 8 -37.32 -29.39 -26.26
CA SER A 8 -37.30 -30.80 -25.86
C SER A 8 -37.07 -30.87 -24.35
N LEU A 9 -38.21 -31.03 -23.68
CA LEU A 9 -38.47 -31.77 -22.46
C LEU A 9 -37.37 -31.88 -21.39
N LEU A 10 -37.69 -31.28 -20.24
CA LEU A 10 -37.37 -31.77 -18.90
C LEU A 10 -37.37 -33.31 -18.86
N ALA A 11 -36.20 -33.91 -18.64
CA ALA A 11 -36.04 -35.17 -17.92
C ALA A 11 -34.54 -35.38 -17.64
N LEU A 12 -33.94 -34.58 -16.76
CA LEU A 12 -32.64 -34.94 -16.16
C LEU A 12 -32.46 -34.26 -14.79
N THR A 13 -33.44 -34.46 -13.92
CA THR A 13 -33.34 -34.17 -12.48
C THR A 13 -33.61 -35.45 -11.70
N ALA A 14 -32.60 -36.32 -11.59
CA ALA A 14 -32.42 -37.28 -10.50
C ALA A 14 -31.11 -38.06 -10.73
N ALA A 15 -30.34 -38.23 -9.65
CA ALA A 15 -29.14 -39.05 -9.53
C ALA A 15 -27.79 -38.42 -9.93
N LEU A 16 -27.30 -37.51 -9.08
CA LEU A 16 -25.88 -37.42 -8.69
C LEU A 16 -25.78 -36.83 -7.26
N LEU A 17 -26.49 -37.46 -6.32
CA LEU A 17 -26.16 -37.39 -4.89
C LEU A 17 -25.54 -38.74 -4.49
N ALA A 18 -24.24 -38.92 -4.72
CA ALA A 18 -23.40 -39.89 -4.00
C ALA A 18 -21.94 -39.77 -4.49
N GLY A 19 -21.04 -39.29 -3.61
CA GLY A 19 -19.67 -39.80 -3.64
C GLY A 19 -18.53 -38.88 -4.10
N CYS A 20 -18.57 -37.57 -3.87
CA CYS A 20 -17.32 -36.85 -3.63
C CYS A 20 -17.00 -37.00 -2.14
N GLY A 21 -16.14 -37.97 -1.81
CA GLY A 21 -15.54 -38.10 -0.49
C GLY A 21 -14.68 -36.86 -0.18
N GLN A 22 -15.31 -35.83 0.36
CA GLN A 22 -14.62 -34.76 1.06
C GLN A 22 -14.06 -35.34 2.37
N PRO A 23 -12.78 -35.14 2.68
CA PRO A 23 -12.27 -35.43 4.02
C PRO A 23 -13.07 -34.60 5.02
N GLN A 24 -13.71 -35.28 5.97
CA GLN A 24 -14.40 -34.66 7.09
C GLN A 24 -13.43 -33.69 7.80
N PRO A 25 -13.74 -32.38 7.91
CA PRO A 25 -13.05 -31.57 8.90
C PRO A 25 -13.39 -32.15 10.28
N ALA A 26 -12.36 -32.33 11.10
CA ALA A 26 -12.49 -32.72 12.50
C ALA A 26 -13.56 -31.89 13.22
N PRO A 27 -14.21 -32.42 14.28
CA PRO A 27 -15.12 -31.62 15.08
C PRO A 27 -14.42 -30.33 15.48
N ALA A 28 -15.10 -29.19 15.21
CA ALA A 28 -14.68 -27.91 15.72
C ALA A 28 -14.58 -28.02 17.23
N GLU A 29 -13.35 -28.13 17.73
CA GLU A 29 -13.03 -27.69 19.07
C GLU A 29 -13.54 -26.26 19.14
N ALA A 30 -14.42 -26.00 20.12
CA ALA A 30 -14.90 -24.65 20.36
C ALA A 30 -13.67 -23.73 20.40
N PRO A 31 -13.70 -22.54 19.74
CA PRO A 31 -12.64 -21.57 20.00
C PRO A 31 -12.59 -21.41 21.52
N PRO A 32 -11.40 -21.40 22.14
CA PRO A 32 -11.34 -21.09 23.55
C PRO A 32 -12.12 -19.79 23.75
N ALA A 33 -13.15 -19.87 24.59
CA ALA A 33 -13.77 -18.69 25.16
C ALA A 33 -12.65 -17.74 25.55
N GLY A 34 -12.82 -16.47 25.17
CA GLY A 34 -11.80 -15.44 25.16
C GLY A 34 -10.64 -15.71 26.11
N VAL A 35 -9.44 -15.73 25.56
CA VAL A 35 -8.29 -15.33 26.36
C VAL A 35 -8.54 -13.87 26.76
N ASP A 36 -9.31 -13.69 27.83
CA ASP A 36 -9.18 -12.59 28.78
C ASP A 36 -7.79 -12.75 29.41
N THR A 37 -6.75 -12.58 28.58
CA THR A 37 -5.44 -12.27 29.09
C THR A 37 -5.61 -10.90 29.71
N PRO A 38 -5.56 -10.75 31.04
CA PRO A 38 -5.49 -9.42 31.61
C PRO A 38 -4.29 -8.77 30.92
N LEU A 39 -4.53 -7.62 30.29
CA LEU A 39 -3.47 -6.70 29.97
C LEU A 39 -2.92 -6.28 31.33
N THR A 40 -2.07 -7.10 31.94
CA THR A 40 -1.16 -6.64 32.97
C THR A 40 -0.29 -5.64 32.24
N GLN A 41 -0.72 -4.37 32.29
CA GLN A 41 0.13 -3.22 32.17
C GLN A 41 1.16 -3.36 33.28
N GLU A 42 2.15 -4.20 33.04
CA GLU A 42 3.44 -4.03 33.66
C GLU A 42 3.86 -2.61 33.26
N PRO A 43 4.08 -1.70 34.22
CA PRO A 43 4.58 -0.38 33.89
C PRO A 43 5.87 -0.60 33.10
N ILE A 44 5.89 -0.08 31.88
CA ILE A 44 7.11 -0.03 31.07
C ILE A 44 8.05 0.86 31.85
N ASP A 45 8.92 0.27 32.66
CA ASP A 45 9.98 0.98 33.34
C ASP A 45 10.75 1.73 32.26
N ALA A 46 10.69 3.05 32.33
CA ALA A 46 11.39 3.92 31.40
C ALA A 46 12.88 3.63 31.52
N VAL A 47 13.41 2.76 30.65
CA VAL A 47 14.85 2.63 30.45
C VAL A 47 15.33 4.02 30.09
N PRO A 48 16.16 4.68 30.92
CA PRO A 48 16.67 5.99 30.58
C PRO A 48 17.48 5.82 29.31
N LEU A 49 17.00 6.35 28.18
CA LEU A 49 17.85 6.54 27.01
C LEU A 49 18.99 7.44 27.48
N LYS A 50 20.15 6.82 27.72
CA LYS A 50 21.41 7.53 27.89
C LYS A 50 21.54 8.40 26.66
N ALA A 51 21.41 9.72 26.83
CA ALA A 51 21.55 10.67 25.74
C ALA A 51 22.94 10.49 25.14
N ALA A 52 23.02 9.86 23.97
CA ALA A 52 24.19 9.99 23.13
C ALA A 52 24.32 11.49 22.81
N PRO A 53 25.51 12.09 22.93
CA PRO A 53 25.67 13.51 22.65
C PRO A 53 25.24 13.78 21.21
N ILE A 54 24.16 14.56 21.08
CA ILE A 54 23.77 15.19 19.82
C ILE A 54 24.94 16.11 19.48
N ALA A 55 25.76 15.69 18.52
CA ALA A 55 26.76 16.57 17.95
C ALA A 55 26.03 17.81 17.43
N PRO A 56 26.47 19.04 17.78
CA PRO A 56 25.84 20.24 17.27
C PRO A 56 25.87 20.21 15.74
N PRO A 57 24.82 20.70 15.06
CA PRO A 57 24.90 20.94 13.63
C PRO A 57 26.13 21.81 13.38
N ARG A 58 27.05 21.30 12.56
CA ARG A 58 28.20 22.08 12.10
C ARG A 58 27.67 23.42 11.57
N PRO A 59 28.20 24.56 12.02
CA PRO A 59 27.77 25.85 11.50
C PRO A 59 27.89 25.81 9.99
N LYS A 60 26.83 26.26 9.31
CA LYS A 60 26.85 26.51 7.87
C LYS A 60 28.01 27.45 7.62
N THR A 61 29.12 26.89 7.13
CA THR A 61 30.18 27.69 6.56
C THR A 61 29.55 28.40 5.39
N GLU A 62 29.36 29.70 5.54
CA GLU A 62 29.04 30.62 4.47
C GLU A 62 30.04 30.35 3.35
N ALA A 63 29.56 29.72 2.28
CA ALA A 63 30.32 29.55 1.06
C ALA A 63 30.51 30.94 0.47
N LYS A 64 31.59 31.57 0.90
CA LYS A 64 32.34 32.59 0.19
C LYS A 64 32.36 32.20 -1.29
N ALA A 65 31.91 33.11 -2.15
CA ALA A 65 31.91 32.92 -3.59
C ALA A 65 33.32 32.56 -4.08
N GLU A 66 33.48 31.32 -4.55
CA GLU A 66 34.61 30.82 -5.33
C GLU A 66 34.13 30.59 -6.78
N PRO A 67 35.00 30.74 -7.78
CA PRO A 67 34.61 31.05 -9.15
C PRO A 67 33.89 29.88 -9.82
N LYS A 68 32.84 30.22 -10.57
CA LYS A 68 32.05 29.33 -11.43
C LYS A 68 33.00 28.50 -12.32
N PRO A 69 33.08 27.16 -12.15
CA PRO A 69 33.70 26.31 -13.15
C PRO A 69 32.89 26.42 -14.44
N GLU A 70 33.60 26.64 -15.53
CA GLU A 70 33.07 26.63 -16.88
C GLU A 70 32.26 25.35 -17.11
N ALA A 71 31.08 25.49 -17.70
CA ALA A 71 30.15 24.38 -17.91
C ALA A 71 30.75 23.37 -18.90
N GLU A 72 31.28 22.26 -18.38
CA GLU A 72 31.45 21.04 -19.18
C GLU A 72 30.08 20.59 -19.70
N PRO A 73 29.99 20.02 -20.93
CA PRO A 73 28.72 19.55 -21.46
C PRO A 73 28.14 18.49 -20.52
N ALA A 74 26.98 18.76 -19.94
CA ALA A 74 26.27 17.79 -19.12
C ALA A 74 26.04 16.52 -19.94
N ALA A 75 26.63 15.40 -19.50
CA ALA A 75 26.31 14.10 -20.06
C ALA A 75 24.79 13.86 -19.97
N PRO A 76 24.19 13.16 -20.95
CA PRO A 76 22.76 12.88 -20.92
C PRO A 76 22.41 12.14 -19.62
N ALA A 77 21.45 12.67 -18.88
CA ALA A 77 20.97 12.05 -17.64
C ALA A 77 20.32 10.69 -17.95
N VAL A 78 20.77 9.64 -17.27
CA VAL A 78 20.14 8.33 -17.33
C VAL A 78 18.81 8.42 -16.57
N PRO A 79 17.67 7.98 -17.15
CA PRO A 79 16.40 8.01 -16.45
C PRO A 79 16.47 7.10 -15.21
N PRO A 80 15.79 7.45 -14.11
CA PRO A 80 15.76 6.61 -12.93
C PRO A 80 15.13 5.25 -13.28
N VAL A 81 15.81 4.18 -12.89
CA VAL A 81 15.31 2.80 -12.97
C VAL A 81 14.99 2.35 -11.55
N GLY A 82 13.80 1.77 -11.37
CA GLY A 82 13.33 1.32 -10.07
C GLY A 82 13.82 -0.09 -9.77
N GLU A 83 13.96 -0.41 -8.50
CA GLU A 83 14.20 -1.78 -8.06
C GLU A 83 13.05 -2.70 -8.53
N PRO A 84 13.30 -3.99 -8.84
CA PRO A 84 12.25 -4.92 -9.22
C PRO A 84 11.10 -4.98 -8.20
N GLY A 85 9.87 -4.84 -8.68
CA GLY A 85 8.67 -4.81 -7.82
C GLY A 85 8.40 -3.45 -7.16
N SER A 86 9.16 -2.42 -7.52
CA SER A 86 8.79 -1.04 -7.21
C SER A 86 7.78 -0.52 -8.23
N CYS A 87 6.90 0.38 -7.80
CA CYS A 87 5.96 1.04 -8.69
C CYS A 87 6.68 1.85 -9.78
N LEU A 88 7.87 2.39 -9.48
CA LEU A 88 8.73 3.02 -10.48
C LEU A 88 9.15 2.03 -11.58
N SER A 89 9.49 0.79 -11.24
CA SER A 89 9.83 -0.26 -12.20
C SER A 89 8.62 -0.79 -12.99
N GLU A 90 7.45 -0.85 -12.35
CA GLU A 90 6.23 -1.42 -12.93
C GLU A 90 5.54 -0.49 -13.93
N ILE A 91 5.35 0.77 -13.56
CA ILE A 91 4.58 1.73 -14.38
C ILE A 91 5.42 2.90 -14.90
N GLY A 92 6.70 2.98 -14.54
CA GLY A 92 7.62 4.03 -14.97
C GLY A 92 7.50 5.31 -14.14
N GLU A 93 8.52 6.15 -14.22
CA GLU A 93 8.69 7.36 -13.40
C GLU A 93 7.46 8.26 -13.41
N ALA A 94 7.02 8.71 -14.59
CA ALA A 94 5.94 9.69 -14.70
C ALA A 94 4.62 9.21 -14.09
N ARG A 95 4.27 7.93 -14.24
CA ARG A 95 3.03 7.38 -13.68
C ARG A 95 3.17 7.08 -12.19
N SER A 96 4.29 6.51 -11.75
CA SER A 96 4.54 6.27 -10.32
C SER A 96 4.56 7.58 -9.53
N LYS A 97 5.15 8.64 -10.09
CA LYS A 97 5.17 9.97 -9.49
C LYS A 97 3.76 10.53 -9.29
N ARG A 98 2.90 10.47 -10.32
CA ARG A 98 1.50 10.92 -10.18
C ARG A 98 0.72 10.11 -9.15
N LEU A 99 0.98 8.80 -9.07
CA LEU A 99 0.34 7.96 -8.05
C LEU A 99 0.81 8.32 -6.63
N VAL A 100 2.10 8.56 -6.44
CA VAL A 100 2.67 9.01 -5.17
C VAL A 100 2.14 10.40 -4.79
N GLU A 101 2.08 11.34 -5.73
CA GLU A 101 1.51 12.68 -5.51
C GLU A 101 0.05 12.60 -5.05
N ARG A 102 -0.75 11.75 -5.71
CA ARG A 102 -2.14 11.48 -5.29
C ARG A 102 -2.19 10.89 -3.88
N CYS A 103 -1.34 9.92 -3.57
CA CYS A 103 -1.25 9.29 -2.25
C CYS A 103 -0.94 10.31 -1.15
N ILE A 104 0.05 11.17 -1.35
CA ILE A 104 0.43 12.22 -0.40
C ILE A 104 -0.69 13.25 -0.21
N ALA A 105 -1.50 13.51 -1.23
CA ALA A 105 -2.61 14.47 -1.14
C ALA A 105 -3.77 13.98 -0.24
N VAL A 106 -3.91 12.66 -0.08
CA VAL A 106 -5.02 12.06 0.71
C VAL A 106 -4.55 11.37 1.99
N SER A 107 -3.27 11.01 2.10
CA SER A 107 -2.68 10.36 3.27
C SER A 107 -1.77 11.33 4.02
N PRO A 108 -1.81 11.35 5.37
CA PRO A 108 -0.83 12.12 6.17
C PRO A 108 0.60 11.59 6.04
N ALA A 109 0.82 10.44 5.40
CA ALA A 109 2.13 9.81 5.28
C ALA A 109 2.97 10.40 4.14
N THR A 110 4.08 11.05 4.49
CA THR A 110 5.11 11.49 3.51
C THR A 110 6.26 10.50 3.36
N ARG A 111 6.19 9.36 4.08
CA ARG A 111 6.90 8.05 3.93
C ARG A 111 6.60 7.25 5.21
N PRO A 112 6.03 6.03 5.24
CA PRO A 112 5.43 5.10 4.23
C PRO A 112 3.88 5.11 4.27
N PRO A 113 3.07 4.60 3.30
CA PRO A 113 3.33 3.79 2.08
C PRO A 113 3.43 4.59 0.76
N CYS A 114 3.27 5.92 0.78
CA CYS A 114 3.38 6.79 -0.41
C CYS A 114 4.84 6.97 -0.89
N ASN A 115 5.41 5.97 -1.55
CA ASN A 115 6.77 6.01 -2.10
C ASN A 115 6.85 5.18 -3.37
N SER A 116 7.44 5.71 -4.45
CA SER A 116 7.56 5.00 -5.74
C SER A 116 8.47 3.77 -5.70
N ALA A 117 9.30 3.64 -4.66
CA ALA A 117 10.07 2.42 -4.38
C ALA A 117 9.20 1.27 -3.85
N ASN A 118 7.99 1.55 -3.39
CA ASN A 118 7.04 0.51 -2.96
C ASN A 118 6.23 -0.03 -4.16
N PRO A 119 5.62 -1.22 -4.05
CA PRO A 119 4.72 -1.76 -5.08
C PRO A 119 3.52 -0.85 -5.36
N CYS A 120 3.03 -0.79 -6.60
CA CYS A 120 1.91 0.09 -6.93
C CYS A 120 0.64 -0.22 -6.13
N ASP A 121 0.35 -1.50 -5.89
CA ASP A 121 -0.81 -1.94 -5.12
C ASP A 121 -0.79 -1.44 -3.67
N LEU A 122 0.39 -1.32 -3.05
CA LEU A 122 0.52 -0.78 -1.71
C LEU A 122 0.21 0.73 -1.68
N ILE A 123 0.66 1.46 -2.71
CA ILE A 123 0.39 2.90 -2.84
C ILE A 123 -1.11 3.13 -3.11
N GLN A 124 -1.71 2.32 -3.98
CA GLN A 124 -3.14 2.40 -4.30
C GLN A 124 -4.01 2.03 -3.11
N GLY A 125 -3.66 0.97 -2.38
CA GLY A 125 -4.41 0.56 -1.18
C GLY A 125 -4.43 1.64 -0.10
N GLU A 126 -3.36 2.43 0.04
CA GLU A 126 -3.36 3.57 0.97
C GLU A 126 -4.27 4.72 0.51
N ILE A 127 -4.29 5.01 -0.80
CA ILE A 127 -5.23 5.98 -1.36
C ILE A 127 -6.66 5.56 -1.02
N ASP A 128 -7.00 4.29 -1.28
CA ASP A 128 -8.34 3.76 -1.05
C ASP A 128 -8.70 3.79 0.45
N ARG A 129 -7.78 3.37 1.31
CA ARG A 129 -7.94 3.40 2.77
C ARG A 129 -8.18 4.82 3.27
N SER A 130 -7.35 5.78 2.85
CA SER A 130 -7.44 7.17 3.27
C SER A 130 -8.74 7.81 2.79
N CYS A 131 -9.14 7.56 1.54
CA CYS A 131 -10.39 8.07 0.97
C CYS A 131 -11.65 7.45 1.60
N ALA A 132 -11.56 6.24 2.12
CA ALA A 132 -12.63 5.59 2.86
C ALA A 132 -12.87 6.19 4.27
N MET A 133 -11.88 6.89 4.84
CA MET A 133 -12.02 7.50 6.18
C MET A 133 -12.90 8.74 6.21
N TYR A 134 -13.09 9.41 5.06
CA TYR A 134 -13.97 10.57 4.98
C TYR A 134 -15.44 10.20 5.19
N GLY A 135 -16.10 10.93 6.08
CA GLY A 135 -17.50 10.76 6.42
C GLY A 135 -18.46 11.08 5.26
N PRO A 136 -19.74 10.67 5.37
CA PRO A 136 -20.76 10.93 4.33
C PRO A 136 -21.05 12.43 4.13
N ASP A 137 -20.89 13.24 5.19
CA ASP A 137 -21.16 14.68 5.17
C ASP A 137 -19.88 15.52 4.98
N GLU A 138 -18.72 14.87 4.80
CA GLU A 138 -17.45 15.55 4.60
C GLU A 138 -17.14 15.71 3.10
N THR A 139 -16.62 16.88 2.73
CA THR A 139 -16.13 17.11 1.37
C THR A 139 -14.83 16.32 1.15
N LYS A 140 -14.92 15.22 0.38
CA LYS A 140 -13.75 14.44 -0.01
C LYS A 140 -12.83 15.23 -0.96
N PRO A 141 -11.50 15.08 -0.86
CA PRO A 141 -10.57 15.61 -1.85
C PRO A 141 -10.88 15.05 -3.24
N LYS A 142 -10.62 15.84 -4.29
CA LYS A 142 -10.82 15.40 -5.69
C LYS A 142 -9.97 14.17 -6.01
N GLU A 143 -8.85 14.01 -5.33
CA GLU A 143 -7.93 12.89 -5.45
C GLU A 143 -8.57 11.56 -5.02
N CYS A 144 -9.66 11.61 -4.25
CA CYS A 144 -10.48 10.43 -3.92
C CYS A 144 -11.47 10.02 -5.01
N ALA A 145 -11.62 10.79 -6.08
CA ALA A 145 -12.37 10.36 -7.26
C ALA A 145 -11.45 9.50 -8.15
N ALA A 146 -11.81 8.23 -8.36
CA ALA A 146 -11.14 7.29 -9.25
C ALA A 146 -11.93 7.13 -10.56
#